data_AF-A0A9N9NT66-F1
#
_entry.id   AF-A0A9N9NT66-F1
#
_cell.length_a   1.000
_cell.length_b   1.000
_cell.length_c   1.000
_cell.angle_alpha   90.00
_cell.angle_beta   90.00
_cell.angle_gamma   90.00
#
_symmetry.space_group_name_H-M   'P 1'
#
loop_
_entity.id
_entity.type
_entity.pdbx_description
1 polymer ?
#
loop_
_entity_poly.entity_id
_entity_poly.type
_entity_poly.pdbx_seq_one_letter_code
_entity_poly.pdbx_strand_id
1 'polypeptide(L)'
;TVIEQYEFCRVHRKEEIIISYKIEKGYPLHIDFTILPNWIKSLKDELLKIIKGQQYSEYHVDAPGYYGTKGLAIILKTLTEMFVQSKILTTNLCIPQLLSQYLAQVLVPKTAIRLIAEDFNNIFLDMAKKIIID
;
A
#
# COMPACT_ATOMS: atom_id res chain seq x y z
N THR A 1 35.16 1.68 11.35
CA THR A 1 35.24 1.60 12.84
C THR A 1 34.45 0.39 13.33
N VAL A 2 34.77 -0.23 14.48
CA VAL A 2 33.99 -1.37 15.07
C VAL A 2 32.47 -1.09 15.14
N ILE A 3 32.09 0.18 15.15
CA ILE A 3 30.71 0.70 15.11
C ILE A 3 29.97 0.35 13.78
N GLU A 4 30.65 0.39 12.63
CA GLU A 4 30.01 0.13 11.31
C GLU A 4 29.68 -1.36 11.10
N GLN A 5 30.52 -2.25 11.64
CA GLN A 5 30.32 -3.70 11.57
C GLN A 5 29.19 -4.17 12.51
N TYR A 6 28.93 -3.42 13.59
CA TYR A 6 27.84 -3.68 14.54
C TYR A 6 26.48 -3.20 14.04
N GLU A 7 26.43 -2.04 13.37
CA GLU A 7 25.22 -1.53 12.69
C GLU A 7 24.81 -2.45 11.53
N PHE A 8 25.78 -2.96 10.76
CA PHE A 8 25.56 -3.96 9.70
C PHE A 8 24.91 -5.25 10.23
N CYS A 9 25.39 -5.80 11.35
CA CYS A 9 24.83 -7.00 11.98
C CYS A 9 23.42 -6.81 12.56
N ARG A 10 23.03 -5.59 12.98
CA ARG A 10 21.67 -5.31 13.47
C ARG A 10 20.65 -5.24 12.33
N VAL A 11 21.03 -4.66 11.20
CA VAL A 11 20.20 -4.64 9.98
C VAL A 11 20.07 -6.06 9.44
N HIS A 12 21.18 -6.81 9.31
CA HIS A 12 21.16 -8.17 8.79
C HIS A 12 20.40 -9.16 9.70
N ARG A 13 20.48 -9.05 11.04
CA ARG A 13 19.65 -9.89 11.94
C ARG A 13 18.18 -9.55 11.84
N LYS A 14 17.81 -8.27 11.74
CA LYS A 14 16.41 -7.88 11.54
C LYS A 14 15.92 -8.37 10.18
N GLU A 15 16.72 -8.22 9.14
CA GLU A 15 16.42 -8.72 7.80
C GLU A 15 16.34 -10.25 7.80
N GLU A 16 17.24 -11.00 8.43
CA GLU A 16 17.16 -12.47 8.52
C GLU A 16 15.93 -12.95 9.29
N ILE A 17 15.58 -12.31 10.41
CA ILE A 17 14.39 -12.64 11.20
C ILE A 17 13.11 -12.30 10.43
N ILE A 18 13.09 -11.13 9.78
CA ILE A 18 11.97 -10.69 8.93
C ILE A 18 11.88 -11.58 7.69
N ILE A 19 12.99 -11.94 7.04
CA ILE A 19 13.04 -12.83 5.87
C ILE A 19 12.56 -14.22 6.25
N SER A 20 12.99 -14.77 7.39
CA SER A 20 12.52 -16.07 7.88
C SER A 20 11.03 -16.06 8.16
N TYR A 21 10.52 -15.02 8.83
CA TYR A 21 9.08 -14.81 9.06
C TYR A 21 8.30 -14.67 7.74
N LYS A 22 8.84 -13.90 6.79
CA LYS A 22 8.26 -13.70 5.45
C LYS A 22 8.23 -15.00 4.67
N ILE A 23 9.29 -15.81 4.71
CA ILE A 23 9.34 -17.14 4.08
C ILE A 23 8.31 -18.07 4.71
N GLU A 24 8.22 -18.13 6.04
CA GLU A 24 7.24 -18.96 6.76
C GLU A 24 5.80 -18.58 6.37
N LYS A 25 5.54 -17.29 6.14
CA LYS A 25 4.25 -16.76 5.71
C LYS A 25 4.04 -16.76 4.18
N GLY A 26 5.03 -17.20 3.40
CA GLY A 26 4.98 -17.26 1.93
C GLY A 26 5.09 -15.90 1.23
N TYR A 27 5.57 -14.86 1.91
CA TYR A 27 5.69 -13.51 1.35
C TYR A 27 6.82 -13.43 0.31
N PRO A 28 6.62 -12.68 -0.79
CA PRO A 28 7.67 -12.40 -1.77
C PRO A 28 8.94 -11.86 -1.11
N LEU A 29 10.08 -12.48 -1.44
CA LEU A 29 11.40 -12.09 -0.94
C LEU A 29 11.91 -10.79 -1.56
N HIS A 30 11.40 -10.43 -2.74
CA HIS A 30 11.76 -9.22 -3.46
C HIS A 30 10.51 -8.57 -4.04
N ILE A 31 10.22 -7.34 -3.62
CA ILE A 31 9.14 -6.52 -4.18
C ILE A 31 9.73 -5.67 -5.31
N ASP A 32 9.22 -5.86 -6.53
CA ASP A 32 9.56 -4.99 -7.64
C ASP A 32 8.72 -3.69 -7.57
N PHE A 33 9.34 -2.60 -7.13
CA PHE A 33 8.64 -1.31 -7.05
C PHE A 33 8.44 -0.64 -8.41
N THR A 34 9.09 -1.12 -9.48
CA THR A 34 8.99 -0.51 -10.82
C THR A 34 7.66 -0.82 -11.51
N ILE A 35 7.02 -1.93 -11.16
CA ILE A 35 5.74 -2.36 -11.72
C ILE A 35 4.53 -1.79 -10.99
N LEU A 36 4.69 -1.37 -9.72
CA LEU A 36 3.62 -0.82 -8.89
C LEU A 36 2.79 0.29 -9.56
N PRO A 37 3.38 1.31 -10.23
CA PRO A 37 2.57 2.35 -10.88
C PRO A 37 1.61 1.81 -11.94
N ASN A 38 2.01 0.76 -12.66
CA ASN A 38 1.18 0.16 -13.71
C ASN A 38 0.02 -0.63 -13.10
N TRP A 39 0.28 -1.37 -12.02
CA TRP A 39 -0.76 -2.06 -11.27
C TRP A 39 -1.74 -1.09 -10.61
N ILE A 40 -1.26 0.00 -10.01
CA ILE A 40 -2.16 1.02 -9.44
C ILE A 40 -3.05 1.63 -10.54
N LYS A 41 -2.50 1.85 -11.74
CA LYS A 41 -3.28 2.34 -12.90
C LYS A 41 -4.33 1.33 -13.37
N SER A 42 -4.07 0.01 -13.30
CA SER A 42 -5.06 -1.00 -13.67
C SER A 42 -6.26 -1.01 -12.71
N LEU A 43 -6.06 -0.62 -11.45
CA LEU A 43 -7.12 -0.49 -10.43
C LEU A 43 -8.02 0.73 -10.61
N LYS A 44 -7.78 1.59 -11.60
CA LYS A 44 -8.46 2.88 -11.78
C LYS A 44 -9.98 2.77 -11.70
N ASP A 45 -10.58 1.84 -12.44
CA ASP A 45 -12.04 1.73 -12.53
C ASP A 45 -12.68 1.27 -11.22
N GLU A 46 -12.00 0.44 -10.44
CA GLU A 46 -12.46 0.07 -9.10
C GLU A 46 -12.37 1.26 -8.14
N LEU A 47 -11.23 1.96 -8.11
CA LEU A 47 -11.03 3.11 -7.24
C LEU A 47 -12.02 4.24 -7.57
N LEU A 48 -12.37 4.41 -8.85
CA LEU A 48 -13.42 5.35 -9.27
C LEU A 48 -14.80 5.03 -8.67
N LYS A 49 -15.16 3.75 -8.52
CA LYS A 49 -16.43 3.36 -7.89
C LYS A 49 -16.47 3.80 -6.43
N ILE A 50 -15.35 3.72 -5.73
CA ILE A 50 -15.22 4.16 -4.34
C ILE A 50 -15.32 5.69 -4.25
N ILE A 51 -14.61 6.42 -5.12
CA ILE A 51 -14.66 7.88 -5.17
C ILE A 51 -16.10 8.38 -5.45
N LYS A 52 -16.86 7.66 -6.28
CA LYS A 52 -18.26 7.97 -6.60
C LYS A 52 -19.26 7.51 -5.53
N GLY A 53 -18.80 6.91 -4.42
CA GLY A 53 -19.67 6.39 -3.37
C GLY A 53 -20.48 5.14 -3.79
N GLN A 54 -20.14 4.49 -4.89
CA GLN A 54 -20.81 3.30 -5.40
C GLN A 54 -20.37 2.01 -4.69
N GLN A 55 -19.31 2.09 -3.88
CA GLN A 55 -18.79 0.98 -3.10
C GLN A 55 -18.33 1.50 -1.74
N TYR A 56 -18.86 0.88 -0.68
CA TYR A 56 -18.46 1.17 0.69
C TYR A 56 -17.03 0.68 0.97
N SER A 57 -16.30 1.45 1.78
CA SER A 57 -14.91 1.20 2.12
C SER A 57 -14.75 1.42 3.63
N GLU A 58 -14.54 0.33 4.36
CA GLU A 58 -14.40 0.32 5.82
C GLU A 58 -12.91 0.46 6.15
N TYR A 59 -12.39 1.66 6.49
CA TYR A 59 -10.95 1.79 6.80
C TYR A 59 -10.58 2.81 7.87
N HIS A 60 -9.83 2.29 8.85
CA HIS A 60 -8.74 2.93 9.57
C HIS A 60 -7.61 1.90 9.65
N VAL A 61 -6.68 1.90 8.70
CA VAL A 61 -5.38 1.23 8.88
C VAL A 61 -4.30 2.26 8.56
N ASP A 62 -3.73 2.83 9.62
CA ASP A 62 -2.53 3.65 9.54
C ASP A 62 -1.32 2.72 9.45
N ALA A 63 -0.99 2.21 8.26
CA ALA A 63 0.24 1.45 8.12
C ALA A 63 0.89 1.60 6.74
N PRO A 64 2.22 1.78 6.69
CA PRO A 64 3.03 1.53 5.50
C PRO A 64 3.28 0.01 5.29
N GLY A 65 2.55 -0.87 6.00
CA GLY A 65 2.95 -2.22 6.44
C GLY A 65 3.74 -3.06 5.44
N TYR A 66 3.10 -3.52 4.37
CA TYR A 66 3.73 -4.45 3.43
C TYR A 66 4.78 -3.80 2.51
N TYR A 67 4.50 -2.60 1.97
CA TYR A 67 5.36 -1.95 0.98
C TYR A 67 6.36 -0.92 1.54
N GLY A 68 6.33 -0.68 2.85
CA GLY A 68 7.12 0.33 3.53
C GLY A 68 6.86 1.76 3.06
N THR A 69 7.70 2.68 3.53
CA THR A 69 7.63 4.11 3.17
C THR A 69 7.84 4.36 1.67
N LYS A 70 8.70 3.54 1.04
CA LYS A 70 8.98 3.63 -0.41
C LYS A 70 7.74 3.32 -1.25
N GLY A 71 7.04 2.22 -0.95
CA GLY A 71 5.81 1.90 -1.68
C GLY A 71 4.67 2.85 -1.36
N LEU A 72 4.55 3.30 -0.11
CA LEU A 72 3.60 4.36 0.24
C LEU A 72 3.80 5.62 -0.60
N ALA A 73 5.05 6.07 -0.78
CA ALA A 73 5.36 7.23 -1.61
C ALA A 73 4.96 7.01 -3.09
N ILE A 74 5.20 5.82 -3.63
CA ILE A 74 4.82 5.45 -5.01
C ILE A 74 3.29 5.41 -5.15
N ILE A 75 2.59 4.80 -4.20
CA ILE A 75 1.12 4.72 -4.18
C ILE A 75 0.53 6.13 -4.13
N LEU A 76 0.93 6.95 -3.16
CA LEU A 76 0.44 8.33 -3.01
C LEU A 76 0.69 9.19 -4.25
N LYS A 77 1.90 9.13 -4.81
CA LYS A 77 2.26 9.85 -6.03
C LYS A 77 1.36 9.43 -7.19
N THR A 78 1.23 8.13 -7.42
CA THR A 78 0.44 7.60 -8.54
C THR A 78 -1.05 7.94 -8.39
N LEU A 79 -1.62 7.81 -7.19
CA LEU A 79 -3.01 8.18 -6.92
C LEU A 79 -3.26 9.68 -7.08
N THR A 80 -2.30 10.52 -6.68
CA THR A 80 -2.38 11.98 -6.82
C THR A 80 -2.36 12.39 -8.29
N GLU A 81 -1.48 11.81 -9.09
CA GLU A 81 -1.46 12.01 -10.56
C GLU A 81 -2.78 11.54 -11.20
N MET A 82 -3.26 10.36 -10.82
CA MET A 82 -4.46 9.76 -11.41
C MET A 82 -5.75 10.49 -11.07
N PHE A 83 -5.90 10.98 -9.85
CA PHE A 83 -7.19 11.46 -9.34
C PHE A 83 -7.21 12.94 -8.94
N VAL A 84 -6.13 13.47 -8.36
CA VAL A 84 -6.11 14.87 -7.91
C VAL A 84 -5.72 15.81 -9.05
N GLN A 85 -4.60 15.54 -9.72
CA GLN A 85 -4.12 16.38 -10.82
C GLN A 85 -5.05 16.34 -12.03
N SER A 86 -5.69 15.19 -12.26
CA SER A 86 -6.75 15.02 -13.27
C SER A 86 -8.08 15.66 -12.90
N LYS A 87 -8.22 16.21 -11.68
CA LYS A 87 -9.43 16.82 -11.12
C LYS A 87 -10.64 15.87 -11.00
N ILE A 88 -10.39 14.56 -10.97
CA ILE A 88 -11.43 13.55 -10.74
C ILE A 88 -11.85 13.55 -9.26
N LEU A 89 -10.88 13.57 -8.35
CA LEU A 89 -11.08 13.69 -6.91
C LEU A 89 -10.91 15.16 -6.52
N THR A 90 -12.00 15.76 -6.05
CA THR A 90 -12.03 17.16 -5.60
C THR A 90 -12.40 17.21 -4.13
N THR A 91 -12.08 18.31 -3.45
CA THR A 91 -12.39 18.53 -2.03
C THR A 91 -13.86 18.29 -1.68
N ASN A 92 -14.76 18.63 -2.61
CA ASN A 92 -16.20 18.50 -2.43
C ASN A 92 -16.67 17.04 -2.33
N LEU A 93 -15.92 16.11 -2.94
CA LEU A 93 -16.20 14.67 -2.89
C LEU A 93 -15.65 14.01 -1.63
N CYS A 94 -14.76 14.69 -0.89
CA CYS A 94 -14.11 14.14 0.29
C CYS A 94 -14.79 14.54 1.61
N ILE A 95 -15.78 15.43 1.58
CA ILE A 95 -16.51 15.91 2.76
C ILE A 95 -17.05 14.71 3.56
N PRO A 96 -16.85 14.66 4.89
CA PRO A 96 -16.35 15.72 5.78
C PRO A 96 -14.82 15.83 5.92
N GLN A 97 -14.06 14.95 5.26
CA GLN A 97 -12.60 14.86 5.41
C GLN A 97 -11.85 15.75 4.41
N LEU A 98 -10.61 16.10 4.73
CA LEU A 98 -9.71 16.76 3.78
C LEU A 98 -9.31 15.78 2.67
N LEU A 99 -9.01 16.32 1.48
CA LEU A 99 -8.56 15.53 0.32
C LEU A 99 -7.35 14.64 0.64
N SER A 100 -6.38 15.17 1.40
CA SER A 100 -5.21 14.42 1.86
C SER A 100 -5.57 13.29 2.83
N GLN A 101 -6.54 13.51 3.72
CA GLN A 101 -7.03 12.49 4.65
C GLN A 101 -7.78 11.39 3.89
N TYR A 102 -8.63 11.75 2.94
CA TYR A 102 -9.33 10.78 2.10
C TYR A 102 -8.36 9.90 1.30
N LEU A 103 -7.31 10.51 0.72
CA LEU A 103 -6.24 9.75 0.06
C LEU A 103 -5.57 8.77 1.02
N ALA A 104 -5.12 9.26 2.17
CA ALA A 104 -4.36 8.47 3.13
C ALA A 104 -5.19 7.37 3.83
N GLN A 105 -6.46 7.64 4.14
CA GLN A 105 -7.30 6.75 4.95
C GLN A 105 -8.21 5.86 4.11
N VAL A 106 -8.49 6.23 2.84
CA VAL A 106 -9.41 5.47 1.98
C VAL A 106 -8.69 4.87 0.78
N LEU A 107 -8.07 5.71 -0.05
CA LEU A 107 -7.52 5.25 -1.33
C LEU A 107 -6.21 4.46 -1.17
N VAL A 108 -5.33 4.90 -0.28
CA VAL A 108 -4.06 4.21 0.01
C VAL A 108 -4.29 2.80 0.55
N PRO A 109 -5.08 2.57 1.63
CA PRO A 109 -5.28 1.23 2.18
C PRO A 109 -5.96 0.30 1.17
N LYS A 110 -6.95 0.83 0.43
CA LYS A 110 -7.66 0.05 -0.60
C LYS A 110 -6.72 -0.41 -1.71
N THR A 111 -5.84 0.49 -2.17
CA THR A 111 -4.86 0.19 -3.20
C THR A 111 -3.85 -0.83 -2.68
N ALA A 112 -3.32 -0.64 -1.47
CA ALA A 112 -2.36 -1.55 -0.86
C ALA A 112 -2.90 -2.98 -0.70
N ILE A 113 -4.14 -3.15 -0.25
CA ILE A 113 -4.76 -4.48 -0.10
C ILE A 113 -4.89 -5.20 -1.45
N ARG A 114 -5.21 -4.46 -2.52
CA ARG A 114 -5.31 -5.03 -3.87
C ARG A 114 -3.95 -5.47 -4.39
N LEU A 115 -2.94 -4.64 -4.20
CA LEU A 115 -1.57 -4.96 -4.60
C LEU A 115 -1.04 -6.17 -3.82
N ILE A 116 -1.29 -6.24 -2.51
CA ILE A 116 -0.95 -7.42 -1.70
C ILE A 116 -1.67 -8.64 -2.25
N ALA A 117 -2.98 -8.56 -2.49
CA ALA A 117 -3.71 -9.71 -3.03
C ALA A 117 -3.09 -10.21 -4.34
N GLU A 118 -2.68 -9.31 -5.23
CA GLU A 118 -2.00 -9.63 -6.50
C GLU A 118 -0.63 -10.28 -6.27
N ASP A 119 0.19 -9.78 -5.35
CA ASP A 119 1.49 -10.35 -4.96
C ASP A 119 1.38 -11.80 -4.44
N PHE A 120 0.23 -12.18 -3.91
CA PHE A 120 -0.06 -13.53 -3.41
C PHE A 120 -0.89 -14.39 -4.36
N ASN A 121 -0.88 -14.12 -5.67
CA ASN A 121 -1.68 -14.84 -6.68
C ASN A 121 -3.20 -14.66 -6.50
N ASN A 122 -3.63 -13.42 -6.28
CA ASN A 122 -5.04 -13.02 -6.14
C ASN A 122 -5.79 -13.69 -4.97
N ILE A 123 -5.16 -13.77 -3.79
CA ILE A 123 -5.85 -14.21 -2.57
C ILE A 123 -7.07 -13.33 -2.23
N PHE A 124 -7.95 -13.84 -1.38
CA PHE A 124 -9.09 -13.08 -0.88
C PHE A 124 -8.65 -11.81 -0.15
N LEU A 125 -9.38 -10.71 -0.36
CA LEU A 125 -9.04 -9.41 0.23
C LEU A 125 -9.01 -9.43 1.75
N ASP A 126 -9.82 -10.26 2.40
CA ASP A 126 -9.79 -10.38 3.87
C ASP A 126 -8.53 -11.10 4.39
N MET A 127 -7.86 -11.90 3.54
CA MET A 127 -6.54 -12.43 3.85
C MET A 127 -5.47 -11.35 3.64
N ALA A 128 -5.54 -10.60 2.52
CA ALA A 128 -4.63 -9.48 2.25
C ALA A 128 -4.73 -8.37 3.33
N LYS A 129 -5.92 -8.11 3.87
CA LYS A 129 -6.14 -7.22 5.02
C LYS A 129 -5.46 -7.69 6.30
N LYS A 130 -5.25 -8.99 6.51
CA LYS A 130 -4.50 -9.47 7.67
C LYS A 130 -3.01 -9.18 7.49
N ILE A 131 -2.50 -9.38 6.28
CA ILE A 131 -1.10 -9.15 5.91
C ILE A 131 -0.70 -7.67 6.03
N ILE A 132 -1.61 -6.71 5.79
CA ILE A 132 -1.29 -5.29 5.92
C ILE A 132 -1.22 -4.81 7.40
N ILE A 133 -1.83 -5.56 8.32
CA ILE A 133 -1.90 -5.24 9.77
C ILE A 133 -0.81 -5.98 10.56
N ASP A 134 -0.30 -7.10 10.04
CA ASP A 134 0.86 -7.85 10.55
C ASP A 134 2.18 -7.06 10.41
#